data_AF-A0A9W4SN93-F1
#
_entry.id   AF-A0A9W4SN93-F1
#
_cell.length_a   1.000
_cell.length_b   1.000
_cell.length_c   1.000
_cell.angle_alpha   90.00
_cell.angle_beta   90.00
_cell.angle_gamma   90.00
#
_symmetry.space_group_name_H-M   'P 1'
#
loop_
_entity.id
_entity.type
_entity.pdbx_description
1 polymer ?
#
loop_
_entity_poly.entity_id
_entity_poly.type
_entity_poly.pdbx_seq_one_letter_code
_entity_poly.pdbx_strand_id
1 'polypeptide(L)'
;MSSSYANHNNAQNNFSRSIKYYFRRYLGSKYSNIDPQPKPSHFIIVIWSFITSFIGIGTLGLFTWNIEFFREREIPVSIGSMGATAIMIYGTCDSPFAQPRNLYLGHITSSLIGITVNIIMKEITSFTTNPISYKWLTCALAVSLSMLAMQLTNTIHPPAGATALMIALDDPKITSLGYLFAIVPILLGVTLMFLISLILINIQNKYPIYWWKQKIIDDQRSVFPDLSQNDDLEVGQHFREVTFPTPVLSFNVRKENRENFHNNNTSRSNSFSENTLANKSSDSSSCSVAQSRQNKLSLSEANEYISKLENELNELRKRIQQLEL
;
A
#
# COMPACT_ATOMS: atom_id res chain seq x y z
N MET A 1 -15.79 -37.49 -48.67
CA MET A 1 -15.00 -36.24 -48.63
C MET A 1 -15.74 -35.04 -47.99
N SER A 2 -17.06 -34.86 -48.12
CA SER A 2 -17.74 -33.65 -47.59
C SER A 2 -17.81 -33.52 -46.05
N SER A 3 -17.82 -34.63 -45.30
CA SER A 3 -17.88 -34.62 -43.82
C SER A 3 -16.60 -34.05 -43.17
N SER A 4 -15.42 -34.29 -43.76
CA SER A 4 -14.14 -33.82 -43.22
C SER A 4 -13.95 -32.31 -43.41
N TYR A 5 -14.44 -31.73 -44.52
CA TYR A 5 -14.38 -30.29 -44.78
C TYR A 5 -15.36 -29.50 -43.90
N ALA A 6 -16.55 -30.05 -43.62
CA ALA A 6 -17.52 -29.43 -42.72
C ALA A 6 -17.00 -29.34 -41.26
N ASN A 7 -16.27 -30.36 -40.81
CA ASN A 7 -15.71 -30.41 -39.47
C ASN A 7 -14.55 -29.40 -39.28
N HIS A 8 -13.74 -29.19 -40.32
CA HIS A 8 -12.65 -28.23 -40.30
C HIS A 8 -13.14 -26.76 -40.22
N ASN A 9 -14.22 -26.44 -40.93
CA ASN A 9 -14.84 -25.11 -40.89
C ASN A 9 -15.53 -24.82 -39.55
N ASN A 10 -16.15 -25.82 -38.94
CA ASN A 10 -16.73 -25.68 -37.59
C ASN A 10 -15.65 -25.52 -36.51
N ALA A 11 -14.52 -26.25 -36.61
CA ALA A 11 -13.40 -26.09 -35.69
C ALA A 11 -12.74 -24.70 -35.79
N GLN A 12 -12.51 -24.18 -37.00
CA GLN A 12 -11.98 -22.83 -37.20
C GLN A 12 -12.95 -21.75 -36.71
N ASN A 13 -14.26 -21.91 -36.95
CA ASN A 13 -15.27 -20.98 -36.45
C ASN A 13 -15.40 -21.00 -34.92
N ASN A 14 -15.28 -22.17 -34.29
CA ASN A 14 -15.30 -22.30 -32.83
C ASN A 14 -14.03 -21.74 -32.20
N PHE A 15 -12.86 -21.95 -32.81
CA PHE A 15 -11.59 -21.37 -32.36
C PHE A 15 -11.57 -19.85 -32.48
N SER A 16 -12.01 -19.29 -33.62
CA SER A 16 -12.13 -17.85 -33.82
C SER A 16 -13.12 -17.21 -32.84
N ARG A 17 -14.24 -17.90 -32.55
CA ARG A 17 -15.19 -17.48 -31.51
C ARG A 17 -14.53 -17.50 -30.14
N SER A 18 -13.88 -18.60 -29.73
CA SER A 18 -13.16 -18.70 -28.44
C SER A 18 -12.11 -17.61 -28.29
N ILE A 19 -11.33 -17.30 -29.33
CA ILE A 19 -10.37 -16.20 -29.34
C ILE A 19 -11.08 -14.86 -29.16
N LYS A 20 -12.13 -14.57 -29.92
CA LYS A 20 -12.90 -13.32 -29.78
C LYS A 20 -13.54 -13.19 -28.40
N TYR A 21 -14.01 -14.29 -27.81
CA TYR A 21 -14.55 -14.34 -26.45
C TYR A 21 -13.46 -14.12 -25.39
N TYR A 22 -12.29 -14.75 -25.57
CA TYR A 22 -11.10 -14.55 -24.76
C TYR A 22 -10.73 -13.06 -24.77
N PHE A 23 -10.48 -12.45 -25.94
CA PHE A 23 -10.18 -11.02 -26.07
C PHE A 23 -11.30 -10.08 -25.54
N ARG A 24 -12.58 -10.43 -25.70
CA ARG A 24 -13.69 -9.68 -25.09
C ARG A 24 -13.69 -9.74 -23.55
N ARG A 25 -13.25 -10.85 -22.96
CA ARG A 25 -13.03 -10.98 -21.51
C ARG A 25 -11.90 -10.05 -21.06
N TYR A 26 -10.82 -9.94 -21.84
CA TYR A 26 -9.68 -9.04 -21.57
C TYR A 26 -10.02 -7.54 -21.67
N LEU A 27 -10.96 -7.16 -22.53
CA LEU A 27 -11.42 -5.76 -22.66
C LEU A 27 -12.37 -5.30 -21.54
N GLY A 28 -12.65 -6.15 -20.54
CA GLY A 28 -13.59 -5.83 -19.45
C GLY A 28 -15.01 -5.59 -19.94
N SER A 29 -15.45 -6.35 -20.97
CA SER A 29 -16.78 -6.18 -21.55
C SER A 29 -17.88 -6.27 -20.49
N LYS A 30 -18.82 -5.30 -20.55
CA LYS A 30 -20.03 -5.15 -19.73
C LYS A 30 -20.96 -6.39 -19.69
N TYR A 31 -20.68 -7.41 -20.51
CA TYR A 31 -21.57 -8.53 -20.78
C TYR A 31 -20.83 -9.88 -20.68
N SER A 32 -20.42 -10.27 -19.48
CA SER A 32 -20.33 -11.69 -19.19
C SER A 32 -21.36 -12.04 -18.13
N ASN A 33 -22.56 -12.43 -18.58
CA ASN A 33 -23.52 -13.22 -17.81
C ASN A 33 -22.96 -14.63 -17.58
N ILE A 34 -21.72 -14.71 -17.11
CA ILE A 34 -21.11 -15.94 -16.64
C ILE A 34 -21.27 -15.84 -15.13
N ASP A 35 -21.94 -16.83 -14.55
CA ASP A 35 -22.11 -16.95 -13.11
C ASP A 35 -20.76 -16.68 -12.42
N PRO A 36 -20.77 -15.95 -11.29
CA PRO A 36 -19.53 -15.71 -10.55
C PRO A 36 -18.85 -17.06 -10.33
N GLN A 37 -17.64 -17.21 -10.86
CA GLN A 37 -16.84 -18.41 -10.63
C GLN A 37 -16.79 -18.64 -9.12
N PRO A 38 -17.02 -19.87 -8.64
CA PRO A 38 -16.96 -20.14 -7.22
C PRO A 38 -15.57 -19.72 -6.73
N LYS A 39 -15.52 -18.84 -5.73
CA LYS A 39 -14.25 -18.35 -5.20
C LYS A 39 -13.39 -19.56 -4.80
N PRO A 40 -12.16 -19.69 -5.32
CA PRO A 40 -11.31 -20.82 -4.97
C PRO A 40 -11.03 -20.83 -3.46
N SER A 41 -10.68 -21.99 -2.92
CA SER A 41 -10.33 -22.09 -1.50
C SER A 41 -9.14 -21.19 -1.17
N HIS A 42 -9.10 -20.65 0.05
CA HIS A 42 -8.07 -19.71 0.49
C HIS A 42 -6.64 -20.25 0.25
N PHE A 43 -6.43 -21.54 0.46
CA PHE A 43 -5.14 -22.19 0.24
C PHE A 43 -4.70 -22.14 -1.23
N ILE A 44 -5.63 -22.38 -2.17
CA ILE A 44 -5.36 -22.29 -3.61
C ILE A 44 -4.97 -20.85 -3.98
N ILE A 45 -5.66 -19.85 -3.43
CA ILE A 45 -5.34 -18.43 -3.66
C ILE A 45 -3.91 -18.12 -3.22
N VAL A 46 -3.49 -18.58 -2.03
CA VAL A 46 -2.15 -18.33 -1.50
C VAL A 46 -1.07 -18.95 -2.38
N ILE A 47 -1.20 -20.24 -2.73
CA ILE A 47 -0.22 -20.92 -3.59
C ILE A 47 -0.17 -20.28 -4.98
N TRP A 48 -1.33 -19.97 -5.55
CA TRP A 48 -1.38 -19.40 -6.89
C TRP A 48 -0.82 -17.99 -6.93
N SER A 49 -1.05 -17.19 -5.89
CA SER A 49 -0.46 -15.85 -5.75
C SER A 49 1.06 -15.92 -5.66
N PHE A 50 1.60 -16.91 -4.94
CA PHE A 50 3.04 -17.16 -4.88
C PHE A 50 3.61 -17.52 -6.25
N ILE A 51 3.02 -18.51 -6.94
CA ILE A 51 3.48 -18.94 -8.28
C ILE A 51 3.43 -17.78 -9.27
N THR A 52 2.31 -17.06 -9.28
CA THR A 52 2.11 -15.93 -10.20
C THR A 52 3.06 -14.78 -9.90
N SER A 53 3.29 -14.46 -8.62
CA SER A 53 4.25 -13.41 -8.22
C SER A 53 5.69 -13.79 -8.56
N PHE A 54 6.08 -15.04 -8.31
CA PHE A 54 7.41 -15.55 -8.66
C PHE A 54 7.66 -15.48 -10.17
N ILE A 55 6.70 -15.93 -10.98
CA ILE A 55 6.80 -15.84 -12.44
C ILE A 55 6.76 -14.37 -12.89
N GLY A 56 5.91 -13.54 -12.28
CA GLY A 56 5.76 -12.11 -12.53
C GLY A 56 7.06 -11.33 -12.38
N ILE A 57 7.55 -11.31 -11.14
CA ILE A 57 8.79 -10.62 -10.76
C ILE A 57 10.00 -11.28 -11.42
N GLY A 58 10.03 -12.62 -11.51
CA GLY A 58 11.10 -13.36 -12.17
C GLY A 58 11.23 -13.00 -13.65
N THR A 59 10.10 -12.89 -14.37
CA THR A 59 10.10 -12.46 -15.78
C THR A 59 10.58 -11.02 -15.92
N LEU A 60 10.14 -10.11 -15.04
CA LEU A 60 10.61 -8.73 -15.03
C LEU A 60 12.13 -8.65 -14.80
N GLY A 61 12.64 -9.44 -13.85
CA GLY A 61 14.07 -9.55 -13.57
C GLY A 61 14.86 -10.11 -14.75
N LEU A 62 14.39 -11.21 -15.36
CA LEU A 62 15.00 -11.79 -16.55
C LEU A 62 15.00 -10.82 -17.73
N PHE A 63 13.90 -10.12 -17.96
CA PHE A 63 13.78 -9.14 -19.02
C PHE A 63 14.79 -7.99 -18.86
N THR A 64 14.91 -7.49 -17.63
CA THR A 64 15.89 -6.45 -17.26
C THR A 64 17.33 -6.93 -17.43
N TRP A 65 17.60 -8.20 -17.08
CA TRP A 65 18.92 -8.81 -17.20
C TRP A 65 19.36 -9.05 -18.66
N ASN A 66 18.43 -9.48 -19.52
CA ASN A 66 18.74 -9.87 -20.90
C ASN A 66 18.82 -8.69 -21.87
N ILE A 67 18.20 -7.55 -21.55
CA ILE A 67 18.20 -6.39 -22.44
C ILE A 67 19.38 -5.48 -22.10
N GLU A 68 20.28 -5.36 -23.08
CA GLU A 68 21.51 -4.56 -22.99
C GLU A 68 21.25 -3.12 -22.54
N PHE A 69 20.19 -2.48 -23.07
CA PHE A 69 19.80 -1.13 -22.67
C PHE A 69 19.60 -0.96 -21.16
N PHE A 70 19.00 -1.94 -20.47
CA PHE A 70 18.77 -1.85 -19.02
C PHE A 70 19.98 -2.30 -18.21
N ARG A 71 20.71 -3.29 -18.72
CA ARG A 71 21.92 -3.84 -18.09
C ARG A 71 23.06 -2.82 -18.06
N GLU A 72 23.37 -2.18 -19.18
CA GLU A 72 24.46 -1.20 -19.29
C GLU A 72 24.21 0.07 -18.49
N ARG A 73 22.94 0.48 -18.39
CA ARG A 73 22.54 1.67 -17.63
C ARG A 73 22.25 1.37 -16.16
N GLU A 74 22.38 0.10 -15.77
CA GLU A 74 22.05 -0.43 -14.44
C GLU A 74 20.72 0.11 -13.90
N ILE A 75 19.74 0.27 -14.79
CA ILE A 75 18.44 0.87 -14.44
C ILE A 75 17.72 -0.14 -13.53
N PRO A 76 17.39 0.23 -12.28
CA PRO A 76 16.66 -0.67 -11.40
C PRO A 76 15.20 -0.75 -11.86
N VAL A 77 14.92 -1.59 -12.86
CA VAL A 77 13.54 -1.85 -13.30
C VAL A 77 12.76 -2.55 -12.18
N SER A 78 13.45 -3.29 -11.31
CA SER A 78 12.90 -3.91 -10.09
C SER A 78 12.82 -2.89 -8.94
N ILE A 79 12.01 -1.87 -9.13
CA ILE A 79 11.72 -0.84 -8.12
C ILE A 79 10.92 -1.50 -7.00
N GLY A 80 11.13 -1.13 -5.73
CA GLY A 80 10.30 -1.61 -4.62
C GLY A 80 8.79 -1.42 -4.87
N SER A 81 8.41 -0.45 -5.71
CA SER A 81 7.04 -0.28 -6.20
C SER A 81 6.54 -1.47 -7.03
N MET A 82 7.35 -2.06 -7.91
CA MET A 82 6.95 -3.23 -8.71
C MET A 82 6.69 -4.46 -7.83
N GLY A 83 7.48 -4.63 -6.76
CA GLY A 83 7.22 -5.67 -5.75
C GLY A 83 5.87 -5.48 -5.04
N ALA A 84 5.57 -4.25 -4.61
CA ALA A 84 4.27 -3.93 -4.01
C ALA A 84 3.11 -4.06 -5.01
N THR A 85 3.34 -3.69 -6.28
CA THR A 85 2.39 -3.91 -7.38
C THR A 85 2.12 -5.39 -7.57
N ALA A 86 3.13 -6.26 -7.51
CA ALA A 86 2.98 -7.71 -7.63
C ALA A 86 2.07 -8.26 -6.53
N ILE A 87 2.29 -7.86 -5.28
CA ILE A 87 1.45 -8.26 -4.15
C ILE A 87 0.00 -7.85 -4.42
N MET A 88 -0.23 -6.63 -4.90
CA MET A 88 -1.57 -6.13 -5.12
C MET A 88 -2.27 -6.80 -6.31
N ILE A 89 -1.64 -6.88 -7.47
CA ILE A 89 -2.27 -7.43 -8.68
C ILE A 89 -2.37 -8.94 -8.67
N TYR A 90 -1.43 -9.67 -8.03
CA TYR A 90 -1.44 -11.13 -7.98
C TYR A 90 -2.13 -11.68 -6.73
N GLY A 91 -1.96 -11.03 -5.57
CA GLY A 91 -2.55 -11.46 -4.30
C GLY A 91 -3.94 -10.89 -4.01
N THR A 92 -4.27 -9.73 -4.58
CA THR A 92 -5.57 -9.06 -4.37
C THR A 92 -6.15 -8.56 -5.69
N CYS A 93 -6.21 -9.42 -6.70
CA CYS A 93 -6.67 -9.07 -8.06
C CYS A 93 -8.09 -8.49 -8.12
N ASP A 94 -8.92 -8.81 -7.13
CA ASP A 94 -10.29 -8.32 -7.02
C ASP A 94 -10.38 -6.89 -6.45
N SER A 95 -9.28 -6.37 -5.91
CA SER A 95 -9.21 -5.02 -5.36
C SER A 95 -9.48 -3.97 -6.44
N PRO A 96 -10.24 -2.90 -6.13
CA PRO A 96 -10.41 -1.78 -7.05
C PRO A 96 -9.09 -1.09 -7.38
N PHE A 97 -8.11 -1.12 -6.46
CA PHE A 97 -6.78 -0.54 -6.64
C PHE A 97 -5.87 -1.37 -7.56
N ALA A 98 -6.18 -2.67 -7.72
CA ALA A 98 -5.46 -3.58 -8.60
C ALA A 98 -5.92 -3.50 -10.06
N GLN A 99 -7.03 -2.82 -10.36
CA GLN A 99 -7.57 -2.77 -11.73
C GLN A 99 -6.64 -2.00 -12.69
N PRO A 100 -6.63 -2.35 -13.99
CA PRO A 100 -5.64 -1.87 -14.96
C PRO A 100 -5.58 -0.35 -15.07
N ARG A 101 -6.71 0.36 -15.01
CA ARG A 101 -6.71 1.83 -15.05
C ARG A 101 -5.86 2.42 -13.92
N ASN A 102 -6.04 1.93 -12.70
CA ASN A 102 -5.32 2.43 -11.53
C ASN A 102 -3.85 2.02 -11.61
N LEU A 103 -3.58 0.77 -11.99
CA LEU A 103 -2.22 0.27 -12.25
C LEU A 103 -1.44 1.18 -13.22
N TYR A 104 -1.94 1.40 -14.43
CA TYR A 104 -1.25 2.19 -15.44
C TYR A 104 -1.20 3.68 -15.10
N LEU A 105 -2.35 4.30 -14.83
CA LEU A 105 -2.41 5.74 -14.61
C LEU A 105 -1.75 6.14 -13.29
N GLY A 106 -1.83 5.32 -12.25
CA GLY A 106 -1.14 5.57 -10.99
C GLY A 106 0.37 5.64 -11.18
N HIS A 107 0.98 4.64 -11.81
CA HIS A 107 2.43 4.64 -12.06
C HIS A 107 2.87 5.77 -13.01
N ILE A 108 2.12 6.03 -14.08
CA ILE A 108 2.44 7.12 -15.01
C ILE A 108 2.37 8.47 -14.30
N THR A 109 1.24 8.79 -13.65
CA THR A 109 1.07 10.09 -12.95
C THR A 109 2.13 10.29 -11.87
N SER A 110 2.38 9.26 -11.05
CA SER A 110 3.39 9.32 -9.99
C SER A 110 4.80 9.49 -10.55
N SER A 111 5.13 8.83 -11.66
CA SER A 111 6.44 8.98 -12.30
C SER A 111 6.64 10.39 -12.88
N LEU A 112 5.64 10.94 -13.56
CA LEU A 112 5.70 12.30 -14.10
C LEU A 112 5.87 13.34 -12.99
N ILE A 113 5.13 13.20 -11.90
CA ILE A 113 5.21 14.10 -10.74
C ILE A 113 6.57 13.97 -10.05
N GLY A 114 7.04 12.74 -9.80
CA GLY A 114 8.36 12.51 -9.20
C GLY A 114 9.49 13.15 -10.00
N ILE A 115 9.47 13.00 -11.33
CA ILE A 115 10.48 13.60 -12.23
C ILE A 115 10.39 15.13 -12.17
N THR A 116 9.17 15.67 -12.25
CA THR A 116 8.94 17.13 -12.26
C THR A 116 9.41 17.76 -10.94
N VAL A 117 9.07 17.16 -9.81
CA VAL A 117 9.51 17.63 -8.48
C VAL A 117 11.03 17.54 -8.36
N ASN A 118 11.65 16.46 -8.82
CA ASN A 118 13.11 16.33 -8.81
C ASN A 118 13.80 17.44 -9.63
N ILE A 119 13.32 17.72 -10.86
CA ILE A 119 13.85 18.79 -11.72
C ILE A 119 13.71 20.16 -11.03
N ILE A 120 12.52 20.50 -10.54
CA ILE A 120 12.26 21.80 -9.90
C ILE A 120 13.17 21.98 -8.67
N MET A 121 13.30 20.95 -7.83
CA MET A 121 14.13 21.03 -6.64
C MET A 121 15.63 21.17 -6.95
N LYS A 122 16.10 20.56 -8.05
CA LYS A 122 17.48 20.75 -8.54
C LYS A 122 17.72 22.17 -9.01
N GLU A 123 16.81 22.73 -9.81
CA GLU A 123 16.90 24.11 -10.28
C GLU A 123 16.95 25.09 -9.10
N ILE A 124 16.06 24.92 -8.11
CA ILE A 124 16.05 25.76 -6.89
C ILE A 124 17.37 25.66 -6.11
N THR A 125 17.93 24.45 -5.99
CA THR A 125 19.17 24.23 -5.23
C THR A 125 20.40 24.75 -5.98
N SER A 126 20.38 24.76 -7.32
CA SER A 126 21.49 25.20 -8.17
C SER A 126 21.80 26.70 -8.03
N PHE A 127 20.83 27.52 -7.62
CA PHE A 127 21.05 28.96 -7.39
C PHE A 127 21.73 29.26 -6.04
N THR A 128 21.94 28.25 -5.18
CA THR A 128 22.54 28.44 -3.84
C THR A 128 24.03 28.14 -3.85
N THR A 129 24.84 29.04 -3.27
CA THR A 129 26.31 28.99 -3.23
C THR A 129 26.89 27.78 -2.48
N ASN A 130 26.07 27.05 -1.72
CA ASN A 130 26.37 25.75 -1.12
C ASN A 130 25.18 24.81 -1.40
N PRO A 131 25.30 23.80 -2.28
CA PRO A 131 24.19 22.93 -2.62
C PRO A 131 23.86 22.00 -1.44
N ILE A 132 22.93 22.41 -0.59
CA ILE A 132 22.33 21.55 0.41
C ILE A 132 21.26 20.71 -0.28
N SER A 133 21.46 19.40 -0.36
CA SER A 133 20.48 18.50 -0.98
C SER A 133 19.33 18.23 -0.01
N TYR A 134 18.20 18.94 -0.16
CA TYR A 134 16.98 18.73 0.62
C TYR A 134 16.19 17.48 0.16
N LYS A 135 16.86 16.33 0.06
CA LYS A 135 16.26 15.09 -0.48
C LYS A 135 15.00 14.66 0.26
N TRP A 136 14.98 14.81 1.59
CA TRP A 136 13.82 14.49 2.42
C TRP A 136 12.57 15.29 2.00
N LEU A 137 12.75 16.56 1.65
CA LEU A 137 11.68 17.45 1.21
C LEU A 137 11.23 17.10 -0.21
N THR A 138 12.18 16.89 -1.13
CA THR A 138 11.87 16.43 -2.50
C THR A 138 11.06 15.13 -2.47
N CYS A 139 11.45 14.17 -1.62
CA CYS A 139 10.74 12.91 -1.43
C CYS A 139 9.33 13.11 -0.88
N ALA A 140 9.18 13.91 0.18
CA ALA A 140 7.87 14.21 0.76
C ALA A 140 6.94 14.88 -0.26
N LEU A 141 7.43 15.91 -0.96
CA LEU A 141 6.66 16.62 -2.00
C LEU A 141 6.27 15.70 -3.15
N ALA A 142 7.18 14.87 -3.65
CA ALA A 142 6.91 13.96 -4.75
C ALA A 142 5.80 12.96 -4.41
N VAL A 143 5.85 12.34 -3.23
CA VAL A 143 4.85 11.36 -2.79
C VAL A 143 3.51 12.03 -2.52
N SER A 144 3.49 13.14 -1.77
CA SER A 144 2.26 13.86 -1.44
C SER A 144 1.55 14.41 -2.67
N LEU A 145 2.28 14.98 -3.63
CA LEU A 145 1.70 15.50 -4.86
C LEU A 145 1.21 14.37 -5.78
N SER A 146 1.91 13.23 -5.81
CA SER A 146 1.45 12.03 -6.53
C SER A 146 0.18 11.45 -5.93
N MET A 147 0.09 11.39 -4.60
CA MET A 147 -1.13 10.98 -3.90
C MET A 147 -2.30 11.91 -4.24
N LEU A 148 -2.09 13.23 -4.16
CA LEU A 148 -3.11 14.22 -4.51
C LEU A 148 -3.59 14.04 -5.97
N ALA A 149 -2.67 13.90 -6.93
CA ALA A 149 -3.03 13.71 -8.33
C ALA A 149 -3.80 12.41 -8.58
N MET A 150 -3.40 11.31 -7.93
CA MET A 150 -4.13 10.03 -8.01
C MET A 150 -5.53 10.12 -7.39
N GLN A 151 -5.70 10.87 -6.30
CA GLN A 151 -7.01 11.14 -5.69
C GLN A 151 -7.90 11.96 -6.65
N LEU A 152 -7.38 13.05 -7.21
CA LEU A 152 -8.11 13.91 -8.14
C LEU A 152 -8.54 13.18 -9.41
N THR A 153 -7.70 12.28 -9.92
CA THR A 153 -8.00 11.50 -11.13
C THR A 153 -8.80 10.22 -10.87
N ASN A 154 -9.05 9.88 -9.60
CA ASN A 154 -9.62 8.60 -9.17
C ASN A 154 -8.84 7.40 -9.72
N THR A 155 -7.51 7.44 -9.62
CA THR A 155 -6.59 6.41 -10.14
C THR A 155 -5.64 5.85 -9.07
N ILE A 156 -6.07 5.89 -7.81
CA ILE A 156 -5.23 5.47 -6.66
C ILE A 156 -4.66 4.07 -6.87
N HIS A 157 -3.34 4.01 -6.95
CA HIS A 157 -2.55 2.79 -6.96
C HIS A 157 -1.44 2.99 -5.93
N PRO A 158 -1.62 2.53 -4.68
CA PRO A 158 -0.68 2.81 -3.60
C PRO A 158 0.80 2.49 -3.91
N PRO A 159 1.14 1.39 -4.62
CA PRO A 159 2.52 1.12 -5.04
C PRO A 159 3.14 2.20 -5.92
N ALA A 160 2.34 2.97 -6.66
CA ALA A 160 2.82 4.05 -7.49
C ALA A 160 3.43 5.21 -6.68
N GLY A 161 3.00 5.42 -5.43
CA GLY A 161 3.62 6.40 -4.53
C GLY A 161 5.11 6.10 -4.29
N ALA A 162 5.47 4.82 -4.15
CA ALA A 162 6.87 4.40 -4.05
C ALA A 162 7.66 4.64 -5.36
N THR A 163 6.98 4.68 -6.50
CA THR A 163 7.61 5.05 -7.80
C THR A 163 8.02 6.52 -7.79
N ALA A 164 7.14 7.42 -7.32
CA ALA A 164 7.47 8.83 -7.17
C ALA A 164 8.62 9.05 -6.16
N LEU A 165 8.58 8.35 -5.03
CA LEU A 165 9.63 8.41 -4.00
C LEU A 165 11.00 8.03 -4.56
N MET A 166 11.08 6.90 -5.27
CA MET A 166 12.34 6.43 -5.83
C MET A 166 12.94 7.44 -6.82
N ILE A 167 12.12 8.03 -7.69
CA ILE A 167 12.58 9.06 -8.61
C ILE A 167 13.09 10.30 -7.85
N ALA A 168 12.42 10.67 -6.75
CA ALA A 168 12.80 11.79 -5.91
C ALA A 168 14.12 11.57 -5.11
N LEU A 169 14.51 10.31 -4.86
CA LEU A 169 15.80 9.98 -4.23
C LEU A 169 17.02 10.33 -5.09
N ASP A 170 16.77 10.65 -6.36
CA ASP A 170 17.73 11.23 -7.28
C ASP A 170 18.87 10.28 -7.66
N ASP A 171 18.53 9.08 -8.10
CA ASP A 171 19.51 8.20 -8.72
C ASP A 171 20.00 8.84 -10.04
N PRO A 172 21.33 9.03 -10.23
CA PRO A 172 21.89 9.58 -11.47
C PRO A 172 21.39 8.87 -12.73
N LYS A 173 21.12 7.56 -12.63
CA LYS A 173 20.62 6.73 -13.73
C LYS A 173 19.21 7.14 -14.15
N ILE A 174 18.34 7.43 -13.19
CA ILE A 174 16.97 7.90 -13.43
C ILE A 174 17.00 9.31 -14.02
N THR A 175 17.84 10.19 -13.47
CA THR A 175 17.98 11.57 -13.94
C THR A 175 18.40 11.65 -15.40
N SER A 176 19.32 10.77 -15.85
CA SER A 176 19.81 10.77 -17.22
C SER A 176 18.72 10.47 -18.28
N LEU A 177 17.67 9.73 -17.89
CA LEU A 177 16.55 9.41 -18.78
C LEU A 177 15.45 10.50 -18.74
N GLY A 178 15.38 11.30 -17.67
CA GLY A 178 14.31 12.28 -17.48
C GLY A 178 12.93 11.67 -17.68
N TYR A 179 12.05 12.36 -18.42
CA TYR A 179 10.68 11.88 -18.71
C TYR A 179 10.62 10.56 -19.48
N LEU A 180 11.67 10.16 -20.21
CA LEU A 180 11.70 8.84 -20.87
C LEU A 180 11.71 7.70 -19.85
N PHE A 181 12.14 7.94 -18.61
CA PHE A 181 12.06 6.97 -17.53
C PHE A 181 10.60 6.57 -17.22
N ALA A 182 9.66 7.52 -17.28
CA ALA A 182 8.24 7.25 -17.06
C ALA A 182 7.65 6.33 -18.14
N ILE A 183 8.14 6.46 -19.38
CA ILE A 183 7.58 5.74 -20.53
C ILE A 183 8.28 4.41 -20.76
N VAL A 184 9.60 4.34 -20.63
CA VAL A 184 10.36 3.15 -21.01
C VAL A 184 10.37 2.13 -19.85
N PRO A 185 11.12 2.30 -18.75
CA PRO A 185 11.19 1.27 -17.71
C PRO A 185 9.88 1.08 -16.93
N ILE A 186 9.18 2.16 -16.58
CA ILE A 186 7.97 2.06 -15.74
C ILE A 186 6.83 1.42 -16.51
N LEU A 187 6.45 1.97 -17.66
CA LEU A 187 5.31 1.46 -18.42
C LEU A 187 5.57 0.03 -18.91
N LEU A 188 6.78 -0.27 -19.36
CA LEU A 188 7.16 -1.61 -19.80
C LEU A 188 7.08 -2.62 -18.65
N GLY A 189 7.59 -2.27 -17.47
CA GLY A 189 7.49 -3.12 -16.29
C GLY A 189 6.03 -3.39 -15.90
N VAL A 190 5.22 -2.33 -15.84
CA VAL A 190 3.78 -2.43 -15.56
C VAL A 190 3.06 -3.29 -16.61
N THR A 191 3.39 -3.13 -17.90
CA THR A 191 2.82 -3.92 -18.98
C THR A 191 3.20 -5.39 -18.89
N LEU A 192 4.47 -5.71 -18.63
CA LEU A 192 4.91 -7.10 -18.45
C LEU A 192 4.18 -7.75 -17.28
N MET A 193 4.10 -7.06 -16.14
CA MET A 193 3.39 -7.55 -14.97
C MET A 193 1.90 -7.78 -15.24
N PHE A 194 1.27 -6.83 -15.94
CA PHE A 194 -0.12 -6.94 -16.36
C PHE A 194 -0.35 -8.12 -17.31
N LEU A 195 0.52 -8.34 -18.30
CA LEU A 195 0.42 -9.48 -19.22
C LEU A 195 0.51 -10.82 -18.48
N ILE A 196 1.37 -10.92 -17.47
CA ILE A 196 1.47 -12.12 -16.64
C ILE A 196 0.19 -12.31 -15.81
N SER A 197 -0.36 -11.22 -15.25
CA SER A 197 -1.68 -11.26 -14.60
C SER A 197 -2.76 -11.76 -15.55
N LEU A 198 -2.77 -11.26 -16.79
CA LEU A 198 -3.75 -11.64 -17.80
C LEU A 198 -3.70 -13.14 -18.12
N ILE A 199 -2.51 -13.75 -18.13
CA ILE A 199 -2.36 -15.17 -18.45
C ILE A 199 -2.69 -16.02 -17.22
N LEU A 200 -1.98 -15.80 -16.10
CA LEU A 200 -2.00 -16.70 -14.94
C LEU A 200 -3.21 -16.47 -14.03
N ILE A 201 -3.59 -15.22 -13.75
CA ILE A 201 -4.73 -14.96 -12.86
C ILE A 201 -6.03 -15.45 -13.49
N ASN A 202 -6.19 -15.33 -14.82
CA ASN A 202 -7.40 -15.76 -15.50
C ASN A 202 -7.62 -17.29 -15.55
N ILE A 203 -6.61 -18.08 -15.16
CA ILE A 203 -6.76 -19.54 -15.02
C ILE A 203 -7.70 -19.85 -13.85
N GLN A 204 -7.59 -19.12 -12.74
CA GLN A 204 -8.37 -19.37 -11.51
C GLN A 204 -9.42 -18.29 -11.24
N ASN A 205 -9.15 -17.04 -11.60
CA ASN A 205 -9.95 -15.87 -11.28
C ASN A 205 -10.36 -15.11 -12.55
N LYS A 206 -10.95 -13.92 -12.38
CA LYS A 206 -11.29 -13.02 -13.48
C LYS A 206 -10.55 -11.70 -13.31
N TYR A 207 -9.60 -11.42 -14.20
CA TYR A 207 -8.84 -10.18 -14.19
C TYR A 207 -8.56 -9.67 -15.61
N PRO A 208 -8.82 -8.40 -15.95
CA PRO A 208 -9.42 -7.38 -15.10
C PRO A 208 -10.92 -7.60 -14.91
N ILE A 209 -11.44 -7.12 -13.78
CA ILE A 209 -12.90 -7.10 -13.52
C ILE A 209 -13.53 -5.98 -14.36
N TYR A 210 -12.87 -4.82 -14.40
CA TYR A 210 -13.24 -3.68 -15.22
C TYR A 210 -12.02 -2.83 -15.55
N TRP A 211 -12.13 -2.04 -16.62
CA TRP A 211 -11.12 -1.04 -16.97
C TRP A 211 -11.49 0.33 -16.40
N TRP A 212 -12.69 0.82 -16.68
CA TRP A 212 -13.02 2.24 -16.44
C TRP A 212 -14.08 2.49 -15.37
N LYS A 213 -15.08 1.60 -15.26
CA LYS A 213 -16.22 1.77 -14.36
C LYS A 213 -16.23 0.66 -13.32
N GLN A 214 -15.98 1.02 -12.06
CA GLN A 214 -16.23 0.15 -10.93
C GLN A 214 -17.73 -0.11 -10.85
N LYS A 215 -18.13 -1.37 -10.76
CA LYS A 215 -19.51 -1.71 -10.42
C LYS A 215 -19.67 -1.21 -8.98
N ILE A 216 -20.35 -0.09 -8.79
CA ILE A 216 -20.82 0.28 -7.45
C ILE A 216 -21.72 -0.88 -7.07
N ILE A 217 -21.25 -1.72 -6.14
CA ILE A 217 -22.12 -2.73 -5.57
C ILE A 217 -23.07 -1.92 -4.71
N ASP A 218 -24.31 -1.74 -5.17
CA ASP A 218 -25.40 -1.04 -4.49
C ASP A 218 -25.82 -1.72 -3.15
N ASP A 219 -24.96 -2.55 -2.55
CA ASP A 219 -25.24 -3.23 -1.27
C ASP A 219 -25.05 -2.32 -0.04
N GLN A 220 -24.72 -1.04 -0.24
CA GLN A 220 -24.80 -0.05 0.84
C GLN A 220 -26.22 0.55 0.98
N ARG A 221 -27.09 0.39 -0.03
CA ARG A 221 -28.52 0.74 0.09
C ARG A 221 -29.36 -0.35 0.72
N SER A 222 -28.90 -1.60 0.73
CA SER A 222 -29.59 -2.72 1.39
C SER A 222 -29.36 -2.78 2.90
N VAL A 223 -28.28 -2.15 3.40
CA VAL A 223 -27.94 -2.10 4.83
C VAL A 223 -28.71 -1.01 5.58
N PHE A 224 -29.12 0.06 4.89
CA PHE A 224 -29.96 1.11 5.45
C PHE A 224 -31.22 1.23 4.60
N PRO A 225 -32.31 0.53 4.96
CA PRO A 225 -33.62 0.84 4.41
C PRO A 225 -33.89 2.33 4.62
N ASP A 226 -34.42 3.01 3.61
CA ASP A 226 -34.86 4.40 3.70
C ASP A 226 -35.70 4.59 4.97
N LEU A 227 -35.13 5.25 5.98
CA LEU A 227 -35.88 5.72 7.15
C LEU A 227 -36.67 7.00 6.83
N SER A 228 -36.94 7.28 5.55
CA SER A 228 -37.74 8.42 5.09
C SER A 228 -39.23 8.08 4.92
N GLN A 229 -39.74 7.10 5.67
CA GLN A 229 -41.18 6.90 5.87
C GLN A 229 -41.44 6.67 7.35
N ASN A 230 -41.29 7.73 8.14
CA ASN A 230 -42.04 7.99 9.36
C ASN A 230 -41.82 9.47 9.65
N ASP A 231 -42.70 10.29 9.08
CA ASP A 231 -43.02 11.58 9.68
C ASP A 231 -43.45 11.30 11.14
N ASP A 232 -43.08 12.21 12.05
CA ASP A 232 -43.42 12.22 13.48
C ASP A 232 -42.44 11.53 14.45
N LEU A 233 -41.22 12.06 14.62
CA LEU A 233 -40.54 12.05 15.93
C LEU A 233 -39.59 13.25 16.08
N GLU A 234 -39.98 14.23 16.90
CA GLU A 234 -39.06 15.20 17.51
C GLU A 234 -38.01 14.46 18.36
N VAL A 235 -36.73 14.49 17.97
CA VAL A 235 -35.62 14.36 18.94
C VAL A 235 -34.45 15.23 18.48
N GLY A 236 -34.20 16.28 19.27
CA GLY A 236 -33.10 17.20 19.08
C GLY A 236 -31.71 16.58 19.32
N GLN A 237 -30.72 17.32 18.83
CA GLN A 237 -29.31 17.33 19.27
C GLN A 237 -28.69 15.98 19.65
N HIS A 238 -28.11 15.29 18.67
CA HIS A 238 -26.78 14.66 18.83
C HIS A 238 -26.21 14.30 17.44
N PHE A 239 -25.52 15.26 16.83
CA PHE A 239 -24.53 14.96 15.80
C PHE A 239 -23.39 14.19 16.49
N ARG A 240 -23.40 12.85 16.39
CA ARG A 240 -22.21 12.05 16.65
C ARG A 240 -21.49 11.82 15.32
N GLU A 241 -20.29 12.36 15.30
CA GLU A 241 -19.20 12.19 14.36
C GLU A 241 -19.09 10.75 13.83
N VAL A 242 -19.20 10.59 12.51
CA VAL A 242 -18.94 9.30 11.83
C VAL A 242 -17.43 9.13 11.72
N THR A 243 -16.84 8.47 12.71
CA THR A 243 -15.42 8.08 12.67
C THR A 243 -15.25 6.90 11.73
N PHE A 244 -14.50 7.07 10.64
CA PHE A 244 -14.06 5.98 9.77
C PHE A 244 -13.18 5.01 10.58
N PRO A 245 -13.37 3.69 10.49
CA PRO A 245 -12.51 2.75 11.19
C PRO A 245 -11.13 2.73 10.51
N THR A 246 -10.14 3.30 11.20
CA THR A 246 -8.73 3.00 10.96
C THR A 246 -8.42 1.61 11.53
N PRO A 247 -7.60 0.77 10.87
CA PRO A 247 -7.20 -0.50 11.45
C PRO A 247 -6.18 -0.24 12.56
N VAL A 248 -6.64 -0.27 13.80
CA VAL A 248 -5.77 -0.30 14.98
C VAL A 248 -5.41 -1.76 15.25
N LEU A 249 -4.11 -2.06 15.28
CA LEU A 249 -3.58 -3.33 15.80
C LEU A 249 -4.04 -3.49 17.25
N SER A 250 -5.04 -4.33 17.51
CA SER A 250 -5.54 -4.61 18.86
C SER A 250 -4.72 -5.74 19.50
N PHE A 251 -3.90 -5.37 20.49
CA PHE A 251 -3.39 -6.32 21.48
C PHE A 251 -4.54 -6.72 22.41
N ASN A 252 -4.90 -8.01 22.41
CA ASN A 252 -5.92 -8.57 23.29
C ASN A 252 -5.38 -8.73 24.72
N VAL A 253 -5.98 -8.00 25.69
CA VAL A 253 -5.93 -8.39 27.10
C VAL A 253 -7.31 -8.91 27.50
N ARG A 254 -7.31 -10.19 27.86
CA ARG A 254 -8.45 -11.01 28.31
C ARG A 254 -9.01 -10.46 29.63
N LYS A 255 -10.28 -10.04 29.67
CA LYS A 255 -11.00 -9.77 30.92
C LYS A 255 -11.64 -11.06 31.43
N GLU A 256 -11.27 -11.43 32.64
CA GLU A 256 -11.81 -12.56 33.39
C GLU A 256 -13.04 -12.11 34.19
N ASN A 257 -14.19 -12.64 33.78
CA ASN A 257 -15.30 -13.20 34.55
C ASN A 257 -15.85 -12.60 35.87
N ARG A 258 -17.20 -12.63 35.86
CA ARG A 258 -18.18 -12.92 36.93
C ARG A 258 -18.62 -11.75 37.80
N GLU A 259 -19.86 -11.28 37.65
CA GLU A 259 -21.18 -11.90 37.98
C GLU A 259 -21.61 -11.65 39.42
N ASN A 260 -22.84 -11.16 39.52
CA ASN A 260 -23.87 -11.39 40.55
C ASN A 260 -24.22 -10.27 41.55
N PHE A 261 -25.55 -10.27 41.77
CA PHE A 261 -26.34 -9.74 42.88
C PHE A 261 -26.96 -8.33 42.78
N HIS A 262 -28.15 -8.33 42.14
CA HIS A 262 -29.46 -8.00 42.72
C HIS A 262 -29.63 -6.82 43.72
N ASN A 263 -30.59 -5.97 43.32
CA ASN A 263 -31.76 -5.48 44.06
C ASN A 263 -31.63 -4.42 45.17
N ASN A 264 -32.44 -3.39 44.93
CA ASN A 264 -33.43 -2.78 45.82
C ASN A 264 -33.06 -1.59 46.72
N ASN A 265 -33.78 -0.50 46.40
CA ASN A 265 -34.64 0.29 47.27
C ASN A 265 -34.07 1.47 48.08
N THR A 266 -34.73 2.60 47.80
CA THR A 266 -35.31 3.57 48.75
C THR A 266 -34.41 4.57 49.48
N SER A 267 -34.69 5.84 49.15
CA SER A 267 -35.07 6.92 50.08
C SER A 267 -34.02 7.61 50.95
N ARG A 268 -34.03 8.94 50.78
CA ARG A 268 -33.99 9.99 51.80
C ARG A 268 -32.65 10.37 52.48
N SER A 269 -32.32 11.64 52.20
CA SER A 269 -32.02 12.74 53.14
C SER A 269 -30.69 12.80 53.89
N ASN A 270 -30.06 13.96 53.67
CA ASN A 270 -29.43 14.87 54.62
C ASN A 270 -28.02 14.61 55.19
N SER A 271 -27.33 15.77 55.27
CA SER A 271 -26.26 16.19 56.18
C SER A 271 -24.84 15.65 56.01
N PHE A 272 -24.00 16.55 55.50
CA PHE A 272 -22.90 17.23 56.23
C PHE A 272 -21.72 16.40 56.78
N SER A 273 -20.52 16.87 56.38
CA SER A 273 -19.19 16.77 57.01
C SER A 273 -18.34 15.51 56.85
N GLU A 274 -17.26 15.74 56.08
CA GLU A 274 -15.83 15.51 56.39
C GLU A 274 -15.30 14.12 56.80
N ASN A 275 -14.16 13.82 56.16
CA ASN A 275 -13.10 12.90 56.57
C ASN A 275 -13.32 11.40 56.33
N THR A 276 -12.99 10.95 55.12
CA THR A 276 -12.12 9.77 54.96
C THR A 276 -11.33 9.83 53.64
N LEU A 277 -10.31 10.71 53.63
CA LEU A 277 -9.14 10.57 52.77
C LEU A 277 -8.26 9.46 53.37
N ALA A 278 -8.47 8.21 52.94
CA ALA A 278 -7.45 7.17 53.00
C ALA A 278 -7.85 6.00 52.10
N ASN A 279 -6.92 5.59 51.24
CA ASN A 279 -6.88 4.31 50.53
C ASN A 279 -7.75 4.15 49.28
N LYS A 280 -7.36 4.85 48.19
CA LYS A 280 -7.44 4.32 46.82
C LYS A 280 -6.54 5.11 45.87
N SER A 281 -5.23 5.03 46.12
CA SER A 281 -4.19 5.63 45.26
C SER A 281 -2.97 4.72 45.18
N SER A 282 -3.15 3.47 44.75
CA SER A 282 -2.06 2.48 44.72
C SER A 282 -1.81 1.80 43.37
N ASP A 283 -2.62 2.06 42.34
CA ASP A 283 -2.53 1.26 41.11
C ASP A 283 -2.14 2.04 39.83
N SER A 284 -2.09 3.38 39.87
CA SER A 284 -1.67 4.20 38.71
C SER A 284 -0.20 4.64 38.74
N SER A 285 0.48 4.55 39.88
CA SER A 285 1.88 4.96 40.08
C SER A 285 2.88 3.87 39.70
N SER A 286 2.53 2.59 39.79
CA SER A 286 3.44 1.48 39.49
C SER A 286 3.78 1.35 38.01
N CYS A 287 2.84 1.68 37.11
CA CYS A 287 3.05 1.62 35.66
C CYS A 287 3.91 2.80 35.14
N SER A 288 3.70 4.02 35.65
CA SER A 288 4.53 5.17 35.24
C SER A 288 5.96 5.10 35.79
N VAL A 289 6.15 4.53 36.97
CA VAL A 289 7.48 4.28 37.56
C VAL A 289 8.23 3.18 36.80
N ALA A 290 7.54 2.13 36.34
CA ALA A 290 8.14 1.08 35.50
C ALA A 290 8.59 1.61 34.13
N GLN A 291 7.74 2.40 33.46
CA GLN A 291 8.08 3.04 32.18
C GLN A 291 9.25 4.05 32.33
N SER A 292 9.26 4.82 33.42
CA SER A 292 10.33 5.77 33.72
C SER A 292 11.65 5.07 34.07
N ARG A 293 11.60 3.92 34.76
CA ARG A 293 12.78 3.07 35.02
C ARG A 293 13.32 2.42 33.75
N GLN A 294 12.47 1.93 32.85
CA GLN A 294 12.91 1.37 31.57
C GLN A 294 13.58 2.43 30.68
N ASN A 295 13.02 3.64 30.62
CA ASN A 295 13.64 4.74 29.88
C ASN A 295 14.96 5.22 30.52
N LYS A 296 15.10 5.15 31.85
CA LYS A 296 16.37 5.46 32.52
C LYS A 296 17.43 4.39 32.28
N LEU A 297 17.03 3.11 32.22
CA LEU A 297 17.96 2.01 31.94
C LEU A 297 18.52 2.08 30.52
N SER A 298 17.67 2.36 29.52
CA SER A 298 18.11 2.51 28.13
C SER A 298 19.00 3.74 27.91
N LEU A 299 18.73 4.84 28.63
CA LEU A 299 19.59 6.02 28.65
C LEU A 299 20.94 5.77 29.32
N SER A 300 20.99 4.98 30.42
CA SER A 300 22.27 4.62 31.05
C SER A 300 23.12 3.72 30.17
N GLU A 301 22.50 2.75 29.49
CA GLU A 301 23.20 1.87 28.55
C GLU A 301 23.75 2.68 27.37
N ALA A 302 22.95 3.60 26.80
CA ALA A 302 23.41 4.47 25.72
C ALA A 302 24.59 5.36 26.14
N ASN A 303 24.57 5.92 27.35
CA ASN A 303 25.66 6.76 27.86
C ASN A 303 26.93 5.97 28.14
N GLU A 304 26.82 4.70 28.56
CA GLU A 304 27.96 3.81 28.73
C GLU A 304 28.63 3.50 27.38
N TYR A 305 27.84 3.24 26.34
CA TYR A 305 28.35 3.04 24.98
C TYR A 305 29.05 4.30 24.42
N ILE A 306 28.48 5.49 24.67
CA ILE A 306 29.09 6.76 24.24
C ILE A 306 30.43 6.98 24.96
N SER A 307 30.49 6.77 26.27
CA SER A 307 31.73 6.92 27.03
C SER A 307 32.82 5.93 26.58
N LYS A 308 32.42 4.71 26.22
CA LYS A 308 33.35 3.71 25.66
C LYS A 308 33.93 4.14 24.32
N LEU A 309 33.09 4.66 23.42
CA LEU A 309 33.52 5.20 22.13
C LEU A 309 34.44 6.43 22.28
N GLU A 310 34.15 7.33 23.21
CA GLU A 310 34.99 8.49 23.49
C GLU A 310 36.39 8.08 23.98
N ASN A 311 36.49 7.04 24.81
CA ASN A 311 37.76 6.50 25.29
C ASN A 311 38.58 5.88 24.16
N GLU A 312 37.96 5.07 23.29
CA GLU A 312 38.64 4.50 22.12
C GLU A 312 39.14 5.59 21.16
N LEU A 313 38.35 6.65 20.96
CA LEU A 313 38.70 7.76 20.10
C LEU A 313 39.86 8.60 20.68
N ASN A 314 39.90 8.77 22.00
CA ASN A 314 41.01 9.42 22.69
C ASN A 314 42.30 8.58 22.66
N GLU A 315 42.18 7.26 22.75
CA GLU A 315 43.33 6.37 22.63
C GLU A 315 43.91 6.38 21.20
N LEU A 316 43.05 6.37 20.18
CA LEU A 316 43.46 6.52 18.79
C LEU A 316 44.15 7.86 18.53
N ARG A 317 43.63 8.97 19.08
CA ARG A 317 44.28 10.29 18.98
C ARG A 317 45.68 10.29 19.58
N LYS A 318 45.89 9.64 20.73
CA LYS A 318 47.22 9.51 21.35
C LYS A 318 48.18 8.69 20.48
N ARG A 319 47.70 7.59 19.87
CA ARG A 319 48.52 6.77 18.96
C ARG A 319 48.91 7.53 17.69
N ILE A 320 48.01 8.36 17.14
CA ILE A 320 48.32 9.21 15.99
C ILE A 320 49.38 10.26 16.36
N GLN A 321 49.25 10.93 17.51
CA GLN A 321 50.27 11.88 17.99
C GLN A 321 51.65 11.23 18.23
N GLN A 322 51.70 9.96 18.62
CA GLN A 322 52.96 9.23 18.78
C GLN A 322 53.60 8.82 17.45
N LEU A 323 52.83 8.76 16.35
CA LEU A 323 53.33 8.46 15.01
C LEU A 323 53.77 9.72 14.25
N GLU A 324 53.37 10.91 14.71
CA GLU A 324 53.77 12.21 14.15
C GLU A 324 55.06 12.79 14.78
N LEU A 325 55.65 12.12 15.78
CA LEU A 325 56.95 12.43 16.40
C LEU A 325 58.03 11.44 15.94
#